data_AF-A0A959YXK3-F1
#
_entry.id   AF-A0A959YXK3-F1
#
_cell.length_a   1.000
_cell.length_b   1.000
_cell.length_c   1.000
_cell.angle_alpha   90.00
_cell.angle_beta   90.00
_cell.angle_gamma   90.00
#
_symmetry.space_group_name_H-M   'P 1'
#
loop_
_entity.id
_entity.type
_entity.pdbx_description
1 polymer ?
#
loop_
_entity_poly.entity_id
_entity_poly.type
_entity_poly.pdbx_seq_one_letter_code
_entity_poly.pdbx_strand_id
1 'polypeptide(L)'
;MLVEVVVKKGSLRGFGKLQETIPAGFSALEKESEDAIFTSQDRIVKFVWLNLPAKDELRIVYKLRGIGQPAGSYEVSGSFGYLQNDETRQEPVGVSTFKIGPDALMVFEEMANDDASMNSMDVQDVDMQVAGDDEQTEEEPVAQAPPPPA
;
A
#
# COMPACT_ATOMS: atom_id res chain seq x y z
N MET A 1 9.95 -10.33 12.16
CA MET A 1 9.23 -9.17 11.60
C MET A 1 8.72 -9.55 10.21
N LEU A 2 7.56 -9.06 9.80
CA LEU A 2 7.12 -9.16 8.40
C LEU A 2 7.42 -7.82 7.74
N VAL A 3 8.00 -7.85 6.56
CA VAL A 3 8.20 -6.68 5.72
C VAL A 3 7.29 -6.83 4.52
N GLU A 4 6.52 -5.80 4.28
CA GLU A 4 5.61 -5.70 3.15
C GLU A 4 6.13 -4.65 2.19
N VAL A 5 6.28 -5.04 0.93
CA VAL A 5 6.74 -4.15 -0.14
C VAL A 5 5.65 -4.09 -1.18
N VAL A 6 5.16 -2.87 -1.42
CA VAL A 6 4.15 -2.57 -2.44
C VAL A 6 4.85 -1.81 -3.56
N VAL A 7 4.88 -2.41 -4.75
CA VAL A 7 5.45 -1.79 -5.95
C VAL A 7 4.32 -1.43 -6.90
N LYS A 8 4.12 -0.12 -7.12
CA LYS A 8 3.17 0.41 -8.11
C LYS A 8 3.83 0.39 -9.48
N LYS A 9 3.58 -0.67 -10.25
CA LYS A 9 4.18 -0.86 -11.57
C LYS A 9 3.27 -0.39 -12.71
N GLY A 10 2.00 -0.07 -12.45
CA GLY A 10 1.10 0.32 -13.51
C GLY A 10 0.78 -0.85 -14.45
N SER A 11 0.75 -0.55 -15.74
CA SER A 11 0.56 -1.52 -16.82
C SER A 11 1.84 -2.23 -17.28
N LEU A 12 2.94 -2.19 -16.50
CA LEU A 12 4.19 -2.88 -16.84
C LEU A 12 4.01 -4.41 -16.82
N ARG A 13 4.50 -5.11 -17.85
CA ARG A 13 4.42 -6.57 -18.00
C ARG A 13 5.77 -7.14 -18.43
N GLY A 14 5.97 -8.44 -18.27
CA GLY A 14 7.23 -9.10 -18.60
C GLY A 14 8.20 -9.11 -17.44
N PHE A 15 9.46 -8.74 -17.66
CA PHE A 15 10.51 -8.97 -16.67
C PHE A 15 10.55 -7.90 -15.58
N GLY A 16 10.65 -8.35 -14.33
CA GLY A 16 10.87 -7.51 -13.15
C GLY A 16 11.95 -8.10 -12.24
N LYS A 17 12.68 -7.26 -11.54
CA LYS A 17 13.71 -7.65 -10.59
C LYS A 17 13.75 -6.68 -9.42
N LEU A 18 13.29 -7.09 -8.26
CA LEU A 18 13.46 -6.34 -7.03
C LEU A 18 14.73 -6.83 -6.34
N GLN A 19 15.61 -5.90 -5.97
CA GLN A 19 16.77 -6.19 -5.15
C GLN A 19 16.71 -5.34 -3.90
N GLU A 20 16.67 -5.97 -2.74
CA GLU A 20 16.73 -5.31 -1.45
C GLU A 20 17.99 -5.72 -0.68
N THR A 21 18.58 -4.76 0.01
CA THR A 21 19.73 -4.99 0.89
C THR A 21 19.24 -4.91 2.31
N ILE A 22 19.36 -6.03 3.02
CA ILE A 22 19.01 -6.13 4.44
C ILE A 22 20.26 -5.91 5.31
N PRO A 23 20.09 -5.46 6.56
CA PRO A 23 21.22 -5.23 7.44
C PRO A 23 21.90 -6.55 7.87
N ALA A 24 23.12 -6.42 8.39
CA ALA A 24 23.88 -7.55 8.90
C ALA A 24 23.14 -8.28 10.04
N GLY A 25 23.28 -9.60 10.10
CA GLY A 25 22.65 -10.42 11.15
C GLY A 25 21.16 -10.68 10.97
N PHE A 26 20.59 -10.25 9.84
CA PHE A 26 19.25 -10.61 9.40
C PHE A 26 19.29 -11.58 8.22
N SER A 27 18.28 -12.43 8.15
CA SER A 27 17.99 -13.28 7.00
C SER A 27 16.53 -13.08 6.61
N ALA A 28 16.27 -12.94 5.32
CA ALA A 28 14.92 -12.91 4.79
C ALA A 28 14.46 -14.33 4.44
N LEU A 29 13.18 -14.60 4.64
CA LEU A 29 12.49 -15.79 4.15
C LEU A 29 11.28 -15.33 3.35
N GLU A 30 11.08 -15.87 2.15
CA GLU A 30 9.88 -15.54 1.38
C GLU A 30 8.62 -15.98 2.12
N LYS A 31 7.54 -15.25 1.88
CA LYS A 31 6.21 -15.63 2.33
C LYS A 31 5.21 -15.50 1.19
N GLU A 32 5.11 -14.30 0.61
CA GLU A 32 4.28 -14.02 -0.56
C GLU A 32 5.12 -13.24 -1.57
N SER A 33 5.28 -13.82 -2.76
CA SER A 33 6.19 -13.32 -3.79
C SER A 33 5.48 -13.03 -5.12
N GLU A 34 4.17 -13.27 -5.24
CA GLU A 34 3.38 -13.09 -6.49
C GLU A 34 4.13 -13.60 -7.74
N ASP A 35 4.44 -14.90 -7.77
CA ASP A 35 5.17 -15.58 -8.86
C ASP A 35 6.63 -15.11 -9.08
N ALA A 36 7.20 -14.37 -8.13
CA ALA A 36 8.63 -14.10 -8.14
C ALA A 36 9.43 -15.32 -7.72
N ILE A 37 10.60 -15.46 -8.33
CA ILE A 37 11.68 -16.30 -7.81
C ILE A 37 12.39 -15.51 -6.72
N PHE A 38 12.18 -15.92 -5.48
CA PHE A 38 12.90 -15.37 -4.34
C PHE A 38 14.30 -15.98 -4.21
N THR A 39 15.27 -15.15 -3.89
CA THR A 39 16.63 -15.58 -3.53
C THR A 39 17.19 -14.63 -2.49
N SER A 40 17.56 -15.13 -1.32
CA SER A 40 18.28 -14.36 -0.31
C SER A 40 19.70 -14.88 -0.15
N GLN A 41 20.69 -14.06 -0.46
CA GLN A 41 22.10 -14.43 -0.35
C GLN A 41 22.93 -13.22 0.10
N ASP A 42 23.87 -13.43 1.05
CA ASP A 42 24.82 -12.40 1.48
C ASP A 42 24.17 -11.08 1.94
N ARG A 43 22.97 -11.16 2.55
CA ARG A 43 22.14 -10.01 2.96
C ARG A 43 21.52 -9.23 1.80
N ILE A 44 21.53 -9.80 0.61
CA ILE A 44 20.83 -9.27 -0.55
C ILE A 44 19.64 -10.19 -0.83
N VAL A 45 18.46 -9.61 -0.78
CA VAL A 45 17.21 -10.23 -1.14
C VAL A 45 16.91 -9.87 -2.58
N LYS A 46 16.64 -10.87 -3.41
CA LYS A 46 16.31 -10.71 -4.82
C LYS A 46 14.99 -11.38 -5.07
N PHE A 47 14.10 -10.68 -5.75
CA PHE A 47 12.88 -11.23 -6.31
C PHE A 47 12.91 -11.01 -7.81
N VAL A 48 12.78 -12.08 -8.58
CA VAL A 48 12.84 -12.04 -10.03
C VAL A 48 11.53 -12.53 -10.62
N TRP A 49 10.85 -11.68 -11.38
CA TRP A 49 9.66 -12.04 -12.16
C TRP A 49 10.06 -12.26 -13.60
N LEU A 50 9.80 -13.47 -14.11
CA LEU A 50 9.84 -13.73 -15.55
C LEU A 50 8.69 -13.00 -16.26
N ASN A 51 7.51 -12.99 -15.62
CA ASN A 51 6.35 -12.28 -16.10
C ASN A 51 5.62 -11.64 -14.92
N LEU A 52 5.62 -10.31 -14.88
CA LEU A 52 4.92 -9.52 -13.88
C LEU A 52 3.40 -9.76 -14.00
N PRO A 53 2.69 -9.90 -12.87
CA PRO A 53 1.24 -10.08 -12.86
C PRO A 53 0.54 -8.90 -13.56
N ALA A 54 -0.67 -9.13 -14.10
CA ALA A 54 -1.42 -8.09 -14.82
C ALA A 54 -2.02 -6.99 -13.91
N LYS A 55 -1.75 -7.04 -12.61
CA LYS A 55 -2.21 -6.05 -11.62
C LYS A 55 -1.38 -4.78 -11.69
N ASP A 56 -1.97 -3.66 -11.29
CA ASP A 56 -1.29 -2.36 -11.26
C ASP A 56 -0.29 -2.26 -10.09
N GLU A 57 -0.64 -2.90 -8.97
CA GLU A 57 0.20 -3.07 -7.80
C GLU A 57 0.68 -4.51 -7.66
N LEU A 58 1.92 -4.63 -7.22
CA LEU A 58 2.54 -5.89 -6.86
C LEU A 58 2.87 -5.87 -5.37
N ARG A 59 2.38 -6.85 -4.63
CA ARG A 59 2.53 -6.93 -3.17
C ARG A 59 3.38 -8.13 -2.80
N ILE A 60 4.49 -7.86 -2.12
CA ILE A 60 5.43 -8.87 -1.67
C ILE A 60 5.48 -8.82 -0.16
N VAL A 61 5.44 -9.98 0.47
CA VAL A 61 5.64 -10.11 1.91
C VAL A 61 6.77 -11.09 2.15
N TYR A 62 7.75 -10.67 2.94
CA TYR A 62 8.80 -11.57 3.40
C TYR A 62 9.02 -11.44 4.90
N LYS A 63 9.52 -12.52 5.50
CA LYS A 63 9.79 -12.61 6.92
C LYS A 63 11.26 -12.32 7.17
N LEU A 64 11.52 -11.25 7.91
CA LEU A 64 12.85 -10.92 8.40
C LEU A 64 13.11 -11.65 9.73
N ARG A 65 14.14 -12.50 9.74
CA ARG A 65 14.63 -13.25 10.91
C ARG A 65 16.00 -12.71 11.31
N GLY A 66 16.05 -11.97 12.43
CA GLY A 66 17.30 -11.58 13.07
C GLY A 66 17.72 -12.62 14.10
N ILE A 67 19.01 -12.98 14.12
CA ILE A 67 19.58 -13.84 15.17
C ILE A 67 20.48 -13.01 16.09
N GLY A 68 20.07 -12.86 17.35
CA GLY A 68 20.88 -12.21 18.40
C GLY A 68 21.30 -10.77 18.09
N GLN A 69 20.48 -10.00 17.38
CA GLN A 69 20.82 -8.63 17.00
C GLN A 69 20.62 -7.65 18.18
N PRO A 70 21.57 -6.73 18.40
CA PRO A 70 21.45 -5.71 19.43
C PRO A 70 20.27 -4.78 19.16
N ALA A 71 19.79 -4.12 20.20
CA ALA A 71 18.81 -3.06 20.03
C ALA A 71 19.45 -1.89 19.26
N GLY A 72 18.81 -1.40 18.21
CA GLY A 72 19.36 -0.39 17.32
C GLY A 72 18.45 -0.08 16.13
N SER A 73 18.86 0.92 15.35
CA SER A 73 18.22 1.31 14.10
C SER A 73 18.86 0.56 12.94
N TYR A 74 18.02 0.03 12.07
CA TYR A 74 18.39 -0.79 10.93
C TYR A 74 17.67 -0.27 9.69
N GLU A 75 18.34 -0.30 8.55
CA GLU A 75 17.80 0.22 7.29
C GLU A 75 17.78 -0.88 6.24
N VAL A 76 16.70 -0.93 5.47
CA VAL A 76 16.55 -1.77 4.29
C VAL A 76 16.46 -0.85 3.08
N SER A 77 17.32 -1.07 2.10
CA SER A 77 17.34 -0.26 0.86
C SER A 77 17.05 -1.15 -0.33
N GLY A 78 16.15 -0.70 -1.20
CA GLY A 78 15.69 -1.47 -2.35
C GLY A 78 16.02 -0.81 -3.69
N SER A 79 15.96 -1.60 -4.76
CA SER A 79 15.98 -1.14 -6.15
C SER A 79 15.16 -2.08 -6.99
N PHE A 80 14.27 -1.53 -7.80
CA PHE A 80 13.40 -2.27 -8.70
C PHE A 80 13.84 -2.06 -10.14
N GLY A 81 14.30 -3.13 -10.75
CA GLY A 81 14.59 -3.23 -12.17
C GLY A 81 13.38 -3.75 -12.92
N TYR A 82 13.07 -3.17 -14.08
CA TYR A 82 11.99 -3.62 -14.94
C TYR A 82 12.36 -3.41 -16.41
N LEU A 83 11.73 -4.16 -17.29
CA LEU A 83 11.89 -3.99 -18.74
C LEU A 83 10.77 -3.09 -19.26
N GLN A 84 11.12 -1.98 -19.92
CA GLN A 84 10.17 -1.07 -20.54
C GLN A 84 10.65 -0.70 -21.94
N ASN A 85 9.83 -1.00 -22.96
CA ASN A 85 10.18 -0.83 -24.38
C ASN A 85 11.53 -1.46 -24.75
N ASP A 86 11.77 -2.71 -24.33
CA ASP A 86 13.03 -3.45 -24.54
C ASP A 86 14.27 -2.87 -23.84
N GLU A 87 14.12 -1.80 -23.06
CA GLU A 87 15.17 -1.22 -22.24
C GLU A 87 15.04 -1.64 -20.78
N THR A 88 16.15 -2.09 -20.18
CA THR A 88 16.17 -2.42 -18.75
C THR A 88 16.34 -1.13 -17.95
N ARG A 89 15.32 -0.75 -17.20
CA ARG A 89 15.33 0.38 -16.27
C ARG A 89 15.50 -0.12 -14.85
N GLN A 90 16.15 0.67 -14.02
CA GLN A 90 16.28 0.39 -12.59
C GLN A 90 16.02 1.66 -11.82
N GLU A 91 15.08 1.60 -10.89
CA GLU A 91 14.75 2.70 -9.99
C GLU A 91 14.98 2.28 -8.54
N PRO A 92 15.52 3.17 -7.68
CA PRO A 92 15.63 2.89 -6.26
C PRO A 92 14.22 2.76 -5.65
N VAL A 93 14.00 1.73 -4.85
CA VAL A 93 12.81 1.58 -4.03
C VAL A 93 13.12 2.20 -2.67
N GLY A 94 12.15 2.93 -2.11
CA GLY A 94 12.33 3.69 -0.87
C GLY A 94 13.07 2.92 0.24
N VAL A 95 13.87 3.65 1.01
CA VAL A 95 14.59 3.07 2.15
C VAL A 95 13.65 2.98 3.33
N SER A 96 13.56 1.81 3.93
CA SER A 96 12.74 1.56 5.13
C SER A 96 13.64 1.39 6.35
N THR A 97 13.47 2.26 7.34
CA THR A 97 14.19 2.20 8.61
C THR A 97 13.31 1.57 9.69
N PHE A 98 13.85 0.59 10.42
CA PHE A 98 13.17 -0.07 11.53
C PHE A 98 14.08 -0.15 12.75
N LYS A 99 13.49 -0.10 13.96
CA LYS A 99 14.22 -0.27 15.22
C LYS A 99 13.96 -1.66 15.79
N ILE A 100 14.98 -2.25 16.39
CA ILE A 100 14.89 -3.45 17.22
C ILE A 100 15.21 -3.03 18.66
N GLY A 101 14.44 -3.50 19.65
CA GLY A 101 14.66 -3.20 21.07
C GLY A 101 13.38 -2.81 21.81
N PRO A 102 13.45 -2.55 23.13
CA PRO A 102 12.30 -2.07 23.91
C PRO A 102 11.74 -0.74 23.39
N ASP A 103 12.58 0.08 22.75
CA ASP A 103 12.20 1.35 22.09
C ASP A 103 11.31 1.14 20.86
N ALA A 104 11.36 -0.04 20.22
CA ALA A 104 10.55 -0.33 19.04
C ALA A 104 9.05 -0.36 19.35
N LEU A 105 8.65 -0.68 20.59
CA LEU A 105 7.24 -0.63 21.00
C LEU A 105 6.68 0.80 20.99
N MET A 106 7.47 1.83 21.32
CA MET A 106 7.01 3.22 21.38
C MET A 106 6.75 3.81 19.98
N VAL A 107 7.49 3.37 18.95
CA VAL A 107 7.34 3.92 17.58
C VAL A 107 6.07 3.43 16.88
N PHE A 108 5.60 2.20 17.17
CA PHE A 108 4.32 1.71 16.63
C PHE A 108 3.11 2.44 17.23
N GLU A 109 3.24 2.99 18.45
CA GLU A 109 2.16 3.70 19.15
C GLU A 109 2.00 5.16 18.65
N GLU A 110 3.10 5.78 18.18
CA GLU A 110 3.10 7.14 17.65
C GLU A 110 2.65 7.21 16.17
N MET A 111 3.05 6.25 15.31
CA MET A 111 2.62 6.22 13.90
C MET A 111 1.13 5.88 13.69
N ALA A 112 0.47 5.26 14.67
CA ALA A 112 -0.97 4.95 14.59
C ALA A 112 -1.88 6.14 14.94
N ASN A 113 -1.34 7.25 15.43
CA ASN A 113 -2.11 8.43 15.84
C ASN A 113 -2.12 9.58 14.81
N ASP A 114 -1.32 9.52 13.74
CA ASP A 114 -1.17 10.61 12.76
C ASP A 114 -2.17 10.55 11.57
N ASP A 115 -3.15 9.63 11.58
CA ASP A 115 -4.23 9.57 10.56
C ASP A 115 -5.52 10.29 11.03
N ALA A 116 -5.62 10.68 12.30
CA ALA A 116 -6.85 11.26 12.87
C ALA A 116 -6.92 12.80 12.81
N SER A 117 -6.03 13.48 12.09
CA SER A 117 -5.99 14.95 12.03
C SER A 117 -6.17 15.52 10.62
N MET A 118 -7.11 14.98 9.85
CA MET A 118 -7.71 15.70 8.71
C MET A 118 -9.22 15.47 8.64
N ASN A 119 -9.97 15.95 9.64
CA ASN A 119 -11.36 16.33 9.41
C ASN A 119 -11.81 17.46 10.36
N SER A 120 -11.32 18.65 10.08
CA SER A 120 -11.98 19.89 10.51
C SER A 120 -11.67 20.98 9.49
N MET A 121 -12.19 20.80 8.28
CA MET A 121 -12.53 21.93 7.43
C MET A 121 -13.98 22.27 7.70
N ASP A 122 -14.15 23.30 8.53
CA ASP A 122 -15.36 24.09 8.71
C ASP A 122 -16.06 24.34 7.36
N VAL A 123 -17.28 23.83 7.25
CA VAL A 123 -18.30 24.37 6.35
C VAL A 123 -19.44 24.87 7.23
N GLN A 124 -19.25 26.07 7.78
CA GLN A 124 -20.35 26.85 8.33
C GLN A 124 -20.72 27.96 7.34
N ASP A 125 -22.03 28.02 7.11
CA ASP A 125 -22.79 29.16 6.62
C ASP A 125 -22.83 29.40 5.11
N VAL A 126 -23.86 28.86 4.44
CA VAL A 126 -24.83 29.70 3.73
C VAL A 126 -26.18 28.95 3.70
N ASP A 127 -27.19 29.44 4.41
CA ASP A 127 -28.51 29.62 3.80
C ASP A 127 -29.32 30.66 4.58
N MET A 128 -29.51 31.81 3.93
CA MET A 128 -30.48 32.82 4.31
C MET A 128 -31.41 32.98 3.12
N GLN A 129 -32.67 32.55 3.21
CA GLN A 129 -33.83 33.29 2.68
C GLN A 129 -35.14 32.64 3.19
N VAL A 130 -35.85 33.25 4.13
CA VAL A 130 -36.98 34.21 3.94
C VAL A 130 -38.32 33.55 3.57
N ALA A 131 -39.20 33.57 4.59
CA ALA A 131 -40.63 33.88 4.61
C ALA A 131 -41.67 33.06 3.82
N GLY A 132 -42.76 32.76 4.54
CA GLY A 132 -44.11 33.01 4.03
C GLY A 132 -45.04 31.80 4.01
N ASP A 133 -45.95 31.77 4.99
CA ASP A 133 -47.38 31.43 4.93
C ASP A 133 -47.95 30.19 4.19
N ASP A 134 -49.00 29.71 4.86
CA ASP A 134 -50.23 29.10 4.34
C ASP A 134 -50.30 27.58 4.07
N GLU A 135 -50.92 26.92 5.05
CA GLU A 135 -52.23 26.25 4.93
C GLU A 135 -52.48 25.21 3.80
N GLN A 136 -52.94 24.05 4.28
CA GLN A 136 -54.10 23.27 3.80
C GLN A 136 -53.96 22.19 2.69
N THR A 137 -54.70 21.11 2.99
CA THR A 137 -55.38 20.12 2.10
C THR A 137 -54.51 19.09 1.36
N GLU A 138 -54.59 17.80 1.68
CA GLU A 138 -55.67 16.80 1.45
C GLU A 138 -55.56 16.14 0.06
N GLU A 139 -55.34 14.81 0.10
CA GLU A 139 -55.68 13.71 -0.83
C GLU A 139 -55.57 13.87 -2.37
N GLU A 140 -54.83 12.95 -3.04
CA GLU A 140 -55.40 11.86 -3.87
C GLU A 140 -54.31 11.00 -4.57
N PRO A 141 -54.65 9.79 -5.09
CA PRO A 141 -53.75 8.63 -5.12
C PRO A 141 -53.07 8.30 -6.47
N VAL A 142 -52.18 7.31 -6.34
CA VAL A 142 -51.32 6.62 -7.33
C VAL A 142 -51.99 6.32 -8.69
N ALA A 143 -51.43 6.88 -9.76
CA ALA A 143 -51.67 6.42 -11.13
C ALA A 143 -50.59 5.40 -11.56
N GLN A 144 -51.05 4.17 -11.81
CA GLN A 144 -50.28 3.01 -12.25
C GLN A 144 -49.70 3.18 -13.68
N ALA A 145 -48.53 2.58 -13.89
CA ALA A 145 -47.76 2.60 -15.13
C ALA A 145 -48.44 1.86 -16.31
N PRO A 146 -48.21 2.30 -17.57
CA PRO A 146 -48.57 1.53 -18.76
C PRO A 146 -47.53 0.40 -19.09
N PRO A 147 -47.88 -0.53 -19.98
CA PRO A 147 -47.56 -1.96 -19.88
C PRO A 147 -46.32 -2.40 -20.68
N PRO A 148 -45.79 -3.62 -20.48
CA PRO A 148 -44.93 -4.29 -21.45
C PRO A 148 -45.74 -5.14 -22.46
N PRO A 149 -45.30 -5.24 -23.73
CA PRO A 149 -46.03 -5.92 -24.81
C PRO A 149 -45.67 -7.41 -24.95
N ALA A 150 -46.66 -8.23 -25.33
CA ALA A 150 -46.64 -9.24 -26.41
C ALA A 150 -47.96 -10.03 -26.42
#